data_AF-W7YFJ6-F1
#
_entry.id   AF-W7YFJ6-F1
#
_cell.length_a   1.000
_cell.length_b   1.000
_cell.length_c   1.000
_cell.angle_alpha   90.00
_cell.angle_beta   90.00
_cell.angle_gamma   90.00
#
_symmetry.space_group_name_H-M   'P 1'
#
loop_
_entity.id
_entity.type
_entity.pdbx_description
1 polymer ?
#
loop_
_entity_poly.entity_id
_entity_poly.type
_entity_poly.pdbx_seq_one_letter_code
_entity_poly.pdbx_strand_id
1 'polypeptide(L)'
;MKRWKVRASILLILLICTAMLTGCGSTNSAKLAKDKVNVITTFYPIYEFAKEIGGEDVNVINLLPAGVEPHDWTPRSQDIVNTSNAQLFLYNGAGLEAGCQVS
;
A
#
# COMPACT_ATOMS: atom_id res chain seq x y z
N MET A 1 49.02 20.82 1.82
CA MET A 1 47.99 20.81 0.75
C MET A 1 47.46 19.42 0.38
N LYS A 2 48.28 18.35 0.35
CA LYS A 2 47.85 16.99 -0.08
C LYS A 2 46.87 16.30 0.89
N ARG A 3 47.04 16.50 2.21
CA ARG A 3 46.17 15.92 3.27
C ARG A 3 44.75 16.51 3.31
N TRP A 4 44.55 17.73 2.81
CA TRP A 4 43.22 18.36 2.73
C TRP A 4 42.40 17.77 1.56
N LYS A 5 43.05 17.50 0.42
CA LYS A 5 42.43 16.83 -0.72
C LYS A 5 41.98 15.40 -0.38
N VAL A 6 42.79 14.65 0.37
CA VAL A 6 42.43 13.28 0.82
C VAL A 6 41.25 13.29 1.80
N ARG A 7 41.22 14.23 2.77
CA ARG A 7 40.09 14.39 3.70
C ARG A 7 38.80 14.78 2.97
N ALA A 8 38.89 15.67 1.97
CA ALA A 8 37.73 16.06 1.16
C ALA A 8 37.20 14.89 0.30
N SER A 9 38.08 14.07 -0.27
CA SER A 9 37.68 12.88 -1.02
C SER A 9 37.00 11.82 -0.15
N ILE A 10 37.48 11.60 1.08
CA ILE A 10 36.86 10.66 2.02
C ILE A 10 35.45 11.14 2.42
N LEU A 11 35.28 12.43 2.70
CA LEU A 11 33.97 13.01 3.03
C LEU A 11 32.98 12.91 1.86
N LEU A 12 33.44 13.09 0.62
CA LEU A 12 32.60 12.97 -0.58
C LEU A 12 32.12 11.53 -0.79
N ILE A 13 33.00 10.54 -0.61
CA ILE A 13 32.63 9.11 -0.73
C ILE A 13 31.63 8.73 0.37
N LEU A 14 31.82 9.21 1.60
CA LEU A 14 30.90 8.95 2.71
C LEU A 14 29.49 9.52 2.42
N LEU A 15 29.42 10.72 1.84
CA LEU A 15 28.16 11.38 1.46
C LEU A 15 27.41 10.61 0.36
N ILE A 16 28.14 10.04 -0.60
CA ILE A 16 27.56 9.24 -1.69
C ILE A 16 27.03 7.90 -1.16
N CYS A 17 27.76 7.26 -0.24
CA CYS A 17 27.31 6.00 0.39
C CYS A 17 26.02 6.19 1.21
N THR A 18 25.87 7.28 1.95
CA THR A 18 24.64 7.54 2.72
C THR A 18 23.45 7.83 1.82
N ALA A 19 23.65 8.46 0.66
CA ALA A 19 22.60 8.69 -0.33
C ALA A 19 22.04 7.39 -0.95
N MET A 20 22.82 6.30 -0.99
CA MET A 20 22.36 5.01 -1.52
C MET A 20 21.43 4.24 -0.56
N LEU A 21 21.36 4.61 0.72
CA LEU A 21 20.52 3.93 1.71
C LEU A 21 19.06 4.46 1.76
N THR A 22 18.74 5.57 1.09
CA THR A 22 17.40 6.19 1.15
C THR A 22 16.37 5.57 0.20
N GLY A 23 16.74 4.54 -0.58
CA GLY A 23 15.87 3.91 -1.59
C GLY A 23 14.95 2.78 -1.08
N CYS A 24 15.17 2.24 0.11
CA CYS A 24 14.50 1.00 0.56
C CYS A 24 13.14 1.23 1.29
N GLY A 25 12.49 2.37 1.07
CA GLY A 25 11.28 2.77 1.80
C GLY A 25 10.02 2.98 0.97
N SER A 26 10.11 2.93 -0.36
CA SER A 26 8.96 3.18 -1.24
C SER A 26 8.13 1.92 -1.44
N THR A 27 7.55 1.38 -0.37
CA THR A 27 6.41 0.48 -0.52
C THR A 27 5.21 1.34 -0.93
N ASN A 28 4.82 1.26 -2.21
CA ASN A 28 3.59 1.86 -2.74
C ASN A 28 2.37 1.12 -2.15
N SER A 29 2.21 1.20 -0.84
CA SER A 29 1.03 0.74 -0.15
C SER A 29 -0.09 1.74 -0.47
N ALA A 30 -1.22 1.24 -0.95
CA ALA A 30 -2.40 2.07 -1.13
C ALA A 30 -2.73 2.76 0.19
N LYS A 31 -2.87 4.08 0.18
CA LYS A 31 -3.15 4.90 1.36
C LYS A 31 -4.58 5.43 1.29
N LEU A 32 -5.14 5.69 2.47
CA LEU A 32 -6.42 6.38 2.58
C LEU A 32 -6.27 7.84 2.12
N ALA A 33 -7.28 8.33 1.42
CA ALA A 33 -7.42 9.71 0.97
C ALA A 33 -8.25 10.49 2.00
N LYS A 34 -7.85 11.73 2.29
CA LYS A 34 -8.52 12.58 3.30
C LYS A 34 -9.86 13.14 2.82
N ASP A 35 -9.96 13.48 1.53
CA ASP A 35 -11.12 14.18 0.96
C ASP A 35 -12.01 13.26 0.11
N LYS A 36 -11.93 11.95 0.33
CA LYS A 36 -12.71 10.93 -0.38
C LYS A 36 -13.28 9.91 0.59
N VAL A 37 -14.35 9.24 0.18
CA VAL A 37 -14.84 8.05 0.89
C VAL A 37 -13.88 6.90 0.59
N ASN A 38 -13.18 6.41 1.62
CA ASN A 38 -12.30 5.25 1.45
C ASN A 38 -13.13 3.97 1.55
N VAL A 39 -13.04 3.17 0.49
CA VAL A 39 -13.74 1.90 0.37
C VAL A 39 -12.71 0.79 0.23
N ILE A 40 -12.74 -0.16 1.14
CA ILE A 40 -11.94 -1.38 1.04
C ILE A 40 -12.79 -2.48 0.41
N THR A 41 -12.20 -3.23 -0.51
CA THR A 41 -12.86 -4.33 -1.23
C THR A 41 -12.02 -5.60 -1.15
N THR A 42 -12.66 -6.77 -1.20
CA THR A 42 -11.97 -8.06 -1.04
C THR A 42 -11.44 -8.66 -2.35
N PHE A 43 -12.06 -8.34 -3.49
CA PHE A 43 -11.65 -8.86 -4.79
C PHE A 43 -12.12 -7.96 -5.96
N TYR A 44 -11.61 -8.26 -7.15
CA TYR A 44 -11.62 -7.36 -8.30
C TYR A 44 -13.01 -6.91 -8.83
N PRO A 45 -14.02 -7.79 -8.99
CA PRO A 45 -15.37 -7.37 -9.40
C PRO A 45 -16.01 -6.31 -8.48
N ILE A 46 -15.95 -6.48 -7.16
CA ILE A 46 -16.50 -5.48 -6.23
C ILE A 46 -15.68 -4.19 -6.25
N TYR A 47 -14.35 -4.30 -6.40
CA TYR A 47 -13.48 -3.14 -6.61
C TYR A 47 -13.94 -2.30 -7.82
N GLU A 48 -14.14 -2.94 -8.97
CA GLU A 48 -14.57 -2.24 -10.19
C GLU A 48 -15.95 -1.62 -10.04
N PHE A 49 -16.92 -2.32 -9.44
CA PHE A 49 -18.24 -1.74 -9.16
C PHE A 49 -18.17 -0.53 -8.24
N ALA A 50 -17.42 -0.61 -7.15
CA ALA A 50 -17.29 0.50 -6.21
C ALA A 50 -16.61 1.71 -6.86
N LYS A 51 -15.61 1.46 -7.71
CA LYS A 51 -14.87 2.50 -8.42
C LYS A 51 -15.72 3.17 -9.50
N GLU A 52 -16.42 2.40 -10.32
CA GLU A 52 -17.27 2.94 -11.38
C GLU A 52 -18.49 3.69 -10.83
N ILE A 53 -19.11 3.18 -9.75
CA ILE A 53 -20.26 3.85 -9.11
C ILE A 53 -19.83 5.11 -8.37
N GLY A 54 -18.71 5.04 -7.64
CA GLY A 54 -18.24 6.15 -6.80
C GLY A 54 -17.44 7.22 -7.53
N GLY A 55 -16.92 6.91 -8.73
CA GLY A 55 -16.19 7.85 -9.57
C GLY A 55 -15.05 8.56 -8.84
N GLU A 56 -15.01 9.89 -8.95
CA GLU A 56 -13.95 10.70 -8.35
C GLU A 56 -14.09 10.90 -6.83
N ASP A 57 -15.26 10.63 -6.25
CA ASP A 57 -15.57 10.87 -4.84
C ASP A 57 -15.08 9.76 -3.90
N VAL A 58 -14.69 8.62 -4.48
CA VAL A 58 -14.24 7.45 -3.73
C VAL A 58 -12.74 7.18 -3.93
N ASN A 59 -12.13 6.62 -2.90
CA ASN A 59 -10.83 5.98 -2.96
C ASN A 59 -11.01 4.49 -2.67
N VAL A 60 -11.06 3.67 -3.72
CA VAL A 60 -11.26 2.23 -3.59
C VAL A 60 -9.91 1.54 -3.52
N ILE A 61 -9.70 0.71 -2.49
CA ILE A 61 -8.52 -0.13 -2.32
C ILE A 61 -8.97 -1.58 -2.35
N ASN A 62 -8.38 -2.39 -3.24
CA ASN A 62 -8.60 -3.82 -3.26
C ASN A 62 -7.56 -4.52 -2.38
N LEU A 63 -8.02 -5.36 -1.46
CA LEU A 63 -7.17 -6.16 -0.58
C LEU A 63 -6.39 -7.20 -1.36
N LEU A 64 -7.06 -7.90 -2.28
CA LEU A 64 -6.42 -8.89 -3.13
C LEU A 64 -5.71 -8.19 -4.31
N PRO A 65 -4.37 -8.21 -4.38
CA PRO A 65 -3.65 -7.57 -5.47
C PRO A 65 -3.94 -8.27 -6.80
N ALA A 66 -3.83 -7.52 -7.90
CA ALA A 66 -3.99 -8.08 -9.24
C ALA A 66 -2.98 -9.21 -9.48
N GLY A 67 -3.45 -10.34 -9.99
CA GLY A 67 -2.63 -11.51 -10.31
C GLY A 67 -2.25 -12.39 -9.12
N VAL A 68 -2.80 -12.14 -7.93
CA VAL A 68 -2.63 -13.02 -6.76
C VAL A 68 -3.84 -13.94 -6.62
N GLU A 69 -3.57 -15.23 -6.39
CA GLU A 69 -4.59 -16.24 -6.11
C GLU A 69 -5.26 -15.96 -4.75
N PRO A 70 -6.60 -15.75 -4.70
CA PRO A 70 -7.32 -15.47 -3.46
C PRO A 70 -7.11 -16.49 -2.34
N HIS A 71 -6.96 -17.78 -2.67
CA HIS A 71 -6.87 -18.84 -1.67
C HIS A 71 -5.52 -18.89 -0.92
N ASP A 72 -4.46 -18.30 -1.49
CA ASP A 72 -3.12 -18.25 -0.88
C ASP A 72 -2.77 -16.85 -0.33
N TRP A 73 -3.70 -15.90 -0.45
CA TRP A 73 -3.45 -14.52 -0.05
C TRP A 73 -3.70 -14.28 1.43
N THR A 74 -2.84 -13.45 2.03
CA THR A 74 -2.98 -13.00 3.43
C THR A 74 -2.80 -11.48 3.52
N PRO A 75 -3.61 -10.77 4.32
CA PRO A 75 -3.50 -9.33 4.48
C PRO A 75 -2.19 -8.93 5.15
N ARG A 76 -1.59 -7.83 4.66
CA ARG A 76 -0.44 -7.20 5.31
C ARG A 76 -0.93 -6.34 6.48
N SER A 77 -0.03 -6.00 7.40
CA SER A 77 -0.35 -5.11 8.52
C SER A 77 -0.97 -3.78 8.08
N GLN A 78 -0.49 -3.20 6.98
CA GLN A 78 -1.05 -1.96 6.44
C GLN A 78 -2.48 -2.14 5.91
N ASP A 79 -2.80 -3.31 5.35
CA ASP A 79 -4.13 -3.60 4.82
C ASP A 79 -5.14 -3.69 5.97
N ILE A 80 -4.74 -4.27 7.11
CA ILE A 80 -5.54 -4.28 8.35
C ILE A 80 -5.77 -2.84 8.84
N VAL A 81 -4.71 -2.03 8.93
CA VAL A 81 -4.81 -0.62 9.36
C VAL A 81 -5.73 0.17 8.43
N ASN A 82 -5.60 0.00 7.12
CA ASN A 82 -6.46 0.68 6.15
C ASN A 82 -7.92 0.25 6.29
N THR A 83 -8.16 -1.05 6.52
CA THR A 83 -9.51 -1.60 6.71
C THR A 83 -10.17 -1.03 7.96
N SER A 84 -9.45 -0.96 9.08
CA SER A 84 -9.99 -0.39 10.32
C SER A 84 -10.28 1.10 10.24
N ASN A 85 -9.60 1.85 9.36
CA ASN A 85 -9.75 3.30 9.23
C ASN A 85 -10.62 3.72 8.03
N ALA A 86 -11.02 2.78 7.17
CA ALA A 86 -11.87 3.08 6.03
C ALA A 86 -13.33 3.30 6.46
N GLN A 87 -14.05 4.09 5.66
CA GLN A 87 -15.46 4.37 5.92
C GLN A 87 -16.38 3.23 5.48
N LEU A 88 -15.93 2.38 4.54
CA LEU A 88 -16.71 1.26 4.02
C LEU A 88 -15.82 0.06 3.70
N PHE A 89 -16.30 -1.13 4.07
CA PHE A 89 -15.70 -2.42 3.71
C PHE A 89 -16.73 -3.25 2.94
N LEU A 90 -16.40 -3.62 1.70
CA LEU A 90 -17.26 -4.40 0.81
C LEU A 90 -16.64 -5.77 0.56
N TYR A 91 -17.43 -6.81 0.77
CA TYR A 91 -17.07 -8.20 0.54
C TYR A 91 -18.26 -8.93 -0.08
N ASN A 92 -17.99 -10.03 -0.79
CA ASN A 92 -18.99 -10.82 -1.49
C ASN A 92 -19.86 -11.62 -0.52
N GLY A 93 -19.25 -12.20 0.51
CA GLY A 93 -19.92 -13.15 1.39
C GLY A 93 -20.07 -14.52 0.72
N ALA A 94 -21.12 -15.25 1.09
CA ALA A 94 -21.37 -16.63 0.64
C ALA A 94 -20.20 -17.62 0.85
N GLY A 95 -19.31 -17.32 1.81
CA GLY A 95 -18.14 -18.13 2.12
C GLY A 95 -16.93 -17.89 1.21
N LEU A 96 -16.99 -16.93 0.27
CA LEU A 96 -15.86 -16.62 -0.61
C LEU A 96 -14.64 -16.12 0.19
N GLU A 97 -14.88 -15.27 1.20
CA GLU A 97 -13.84 -14.69 2.04
C GLU A 97 -13.69 -15.37 3.41
N ALA A 98 -13.92 -16.68 3.50
CA ALA A 98 -13.92 -17.40 4.77
C ALA A 98 -12.65 -17.18 5.64
N GLY A 99 -11.50 -16.87 5.02
CA GLY A 99 -10.25 -16.55 5.73
C GLY A 99 -10.01 -15.07 6.03
N CYS A 100 -10.87 -14.16 5.58
CA CYS A 100 -10.65 -12.71 5.63
C CYS A 100 -11.66 -11.96 6.54
N GLN A 101 -12.39 -12.70 7.39
CA GLN A 101 -13.35 -12.11 8.32
C GLN A 101 -12.63 -11.24 9.35
N VAL A 102 -12.79 -9.93 9.19
CA VAL A 102 -12.40 -8.93 10.20
C VAL A 102 -13.41 -9.00 11.35
N SER A 103 -12.97 -9.54 12.48
CA SER A 103 -13.68 -9.52 13.77
C SER A 103 -13.64 -8.16 14.43
#